data_AF-A0A927RCJ3-F1
#
_entry.id   AF-A0A927RCJ3-F1
#
_cell.length_a   1.000
_cell.length_b   1.000
_cell.length_c   1.000
_cell.angle_alpha   90.00
_cell.angle_beta   90.00
_cell.angle_gamma   90.00
#
_symmetry.space_group_name_H-M   'P 1'
#
loop_
_entity.id
_entity.type
_entity.pdbx_description
1 polymer ?
#
loop_
_entity_poly.entity_id
_entity_poly.type
_entity_poly.pdbx_seq_one_letter_code
_entity_poly.pdbx_strand_id
1 'polypeptide(L)'
;MQHPDWSALGQAIDYRLRLSFGGRLGPAVTLGVAFLDGPEHFHGAPAAPIRHALSEAGRQLLATVDAYLAAPGRYDEEIIARLCFVAAFYEDIARNGRIRRFSMLTTATRTTTLAELTAAVPTYAIDDIAAQTHLAERALAPLRALPPKARVCGPIFAGSDDIGGADADYILGGLLLDCKATTHPRNLGRNEIYQLAGYLLLDYDDQYSIDRVGLYLSRQGGLIIWDASEFLRGLGSTTPLPELRHRFRDHLRDVANEHGPRSTPPTPQAPEPAAPASPPPHRSSLWSRLFGR
;
A
#
# COMPACT_ATOMS: atom_id res chain seq x y z
N MET A 1 11.01 -17.76 -20.33
CA MET A 1 10.87 -16.31 -20.16
C MET A 1 10.06 -16.10 -18.90
N GLN A 2 10.68 -15.61 -17.82
CA GLN A 2 9.97 -15.36 -16.56
C GLN A 2 9.24 -14.03 -16.72
N HIS A 3 7.91 -14.01 -16.55
CA HIS A 3 7.15 -12.77 -16.60
C HIS A 3 7.59 -11.85 -15.44
N PRO A 4 7.65 -10.52 -15.63
CA PRO A 4 8.00 -9.59 -14.55
C PRO A 4 7.04 -9.74 -13.37
N ASP A 5 7.58 -9.70 -12.15
CA ASP A 5 6.75 -9.67 -10.94
C ASP A 5 6.17 -8.27 -10.74
N TRP A 6 5.13 -7.96 -11.51
CA TRP A 6 4.49 -6.65 -11.50
C TRP A 6 3.95 -6.25 -10.13
N SER A 7 3.57 -7.22 -9.29
CA SER A 7 3.09 -6.96 -7.93
C SER A 7 4.24 -6.50 -7.03
N ALA A 8 5.36 -7.24 -7.02
CA ALA A 8 6.54 -6.86 -6.25
C ALA A 8 7.11 -5.52 -6.74
N LEU A 9 7.12 -5.28 -8.05
CA LEU A 9 7.55 -4.00 -8.62
C LEU A 9 6.70 -2.83 -8.13
N GLY A 10 5.37 -2.95 -8.23
CA GLY A 10 4.46 -1.89 -7.77
C GLY A 10 4.72 -1.50 -6.31
N GLN A 11 4.86 -2.49 -5.44
CA GLN A 11 5.15 -2.28 -4.03
C GLN A 11 6.55 -1.67 -3.80
N ALA A 12 7.55 -2.14 -4.53
CA ALA A 12 8.92 -1.62 -4.45
C ALA A 12 8.99 -0.13 -4.83
N ILE A 13 8.23 0.27 -5.84
CA ILE A 13 8.13 1.68 -6.26
C ILE A 13 7.47 2.51 -5.17
N ASP A 14 6.37 2.03 -4.58
CA ASP A 14 5.75 2.75 -3.46
C ASP A 14 6.73 2.97 -2.32
N TYR A 15 7.45 1.91 -1.90
CA TYR A 15 8.51 2.07 -0.89
C TYR A 15 9.57 3.08 -1.30
N ARG A 16 10.07 3.02 -2.54
CA ARG A 16 11.11 3.96 -2.97
C ARG A 16 10.61 5.40 -2.90
N LEU A 17 9.38 5.67 -3.34
CA LEU A 17 8.75 6.99 -3.24
C LEU A 17 8.55 7.40 -1.78
N ARG A 18 8.09 6.48 -0.93
CA ARG A 18 7.90 6.67 0.51
C ARG A 18 9.19 7.07 1.22
N LEU A 19 10.27 6.35 0.96
CA LEU A 19 11.60 6.69 1.47
C LEU A 19 12.05 8.08 1.00
N SER A 20 11.71 8.48 -0.23
CA SER A 20 12.05 9.81 -0.77
C SER A 20 11.34 10.98 -0.07
N PHE A 21 10.22 10.72 0.61
CA PHE A 21 9.52 11.69 1.46
C PHE A 21 10.00 11.64 2.93
N GLY A 22 10.91 10.72 3.27
CA GLY A 22 11.40 10.48 4.63
C GLY A 22 10.54 9.49 5.42
N GLY A 23 9.61 8.78 4.78
CA GLY A 23 8.85 7.70 5.41
C GLY A 23 9.67 6.42 5.56
N ARG A 24 9.19 5.49 6.40
CA ARG A 24 9.72 4.12 6.52
C ARG A 24 8.93 3.16 5.63
N LEU A 25 9.42 1.94 5.43
CA LEU A 25 8.73 0.90 4.64
C LEU A 25 7.32 0.55 5.16
N GLY A 26 7.04 0.80 6.44
CA GLY A 26 5.71 0.61 7.04
C GLY A 26 5.57 -0.71 7.81
N PRO A 27 4.45 -0.89 8.54
CA PRO A 27 4.28 -1.98 9.49
C PRO A 27 4.17 -3.37 8.85
N ALA A 28 3.64 -3.46 7.61
CA ALA A 28 3.45 -4.74 6.94
C ALA A 28 4.78 -5.46 6.63
N VAL A 29 5.85 -4.72 6.27
CA VAL A 29 7.19 -5.30 6.11
C VAL A 29 7.69 -5.87 7.43
N THR A 30 7.60 -5.10 8.51
CA THR A 30 8.01 -5.55 9.85
C THR A 30 7.25 -6.79 10.30
N LEU A 31 5.94 -6.82 10.07
CA LEU A 31 5.10 -7.98 10.38
C LEU A 31 5.50 -9.21 9.56
N GLY A 32 5.80 -9.04 8.27
CA GLY A 32 6.25 -10.12 7.40
C GLY A 32 7.59 -10.71 7.82
N VAL A 33 8.51 -9.86 8.29
CA VAL A 33 9.78 -10.31 8.91
C VAL A 33 9.49 -11.11 10.19
N ALA A 34 8.62 -10.60 11.06
CA ALA A 34 8.26 -11.26 12.31
C ALA A 34 7.56 -12.61 12.10
N PHE A 35 6.71 -12.75 11.07
CA PHE A 35 6.04 -14.01 10.72
C PHE A 35 7.02 -15.15 10.40
N LEU A 36 8.23 -14.84 9.92
CA LEU A 36 9.24 -15.86 9.64
C LEU A 36 9.86 -16.45 10.92
N ASP A 37 9.94 -15.66 12.00
CA ASP A 37 10.40 -16.12 13.32
C ASP A 37 9.29 -16.81 14.14
N GLY A 38 8.04 -16.68 13.71
CA GLY A 38 6.89 -17.25 14.40
C GLY A 38 6.86 -18.80 14.39
N PRO A 39 6.16 -19.41 15.36
CA PRO A 39 5.89 -20.84 15.36
C PRO A 39 4.84 -21.25 14.31
N GLU A 40 4.12 -20.26 13.76
CA GLU A 40 3.03 -20.48 12.81
C GLU A 40 3.55 -21.03 11.48
N HIS A 41 2.87 -22.08 11.00
CA HIS A 41 3.12 -22.64 9.69
C HIS A 41 2.18 -21.98 8.70
N PHE A 42 2.75 -21.37 7.67
CA PHE A 42 1.98 -20.74 6.60
C PHE A 42 2.30 -21.38 5.25
N HIS A 43 1.45 -21.17 4.26
CA HIS A 43 1.58 -21.88 2.98
C HIS A 43 2.89 -21.50 2.27
N GLY A 44 3.69 -22.51 1.91
CA GLY A 44 4.99 -22.30 1.27
C GLY A 44 6.11 -21.89 2.23
N ALA A 45 5.87 -21.90 3.55
CA ALA A 45 6.92 -21.66 4.54
C ALA A 45 8.04 -22.71 4.42
N PRO A 46 9.31 -22.32 4.32
CA PRO A 46 10.42 -23.25 4.32
C PRO A 46 10.69 -23.80 5.73
N ALA A 47 11.64 -24.74 5.82
CA ALA A 47 12.09 -25.28 7.11
C ALA A 47 12.62 -24.18 8.04
N ALA A 48 12.50 -24.38 9.35
CA ALA A 48 12.82 -23.37 10.36
C ALA A 48 14.21 -22.71 10.21
N PRO A 49 15.30 -23.43 9.90
CA PRO A 49 16.61 -22.79 9.69
C PRO A 49 16.64 -21.79 8.53
N ILE A 50 15.86 -22.04 7.46
CA ILE A 50 15.75 -21.14 6.31
C ILE A 50 14.90 -19.92 6.68
N ARG A 51 13.79 -20.12 7.42
CA ARG A 51 12.98 -18.99 7.89
C ARG A 51 13.77 -18.05 8.81
N HIS A 52 14.57 -18.61 9.71
CA HIS A 52 15.44 -17.82 10.57
C HIS A 52 16.44 -16.98 9.75
N ALA A 53 17.06 -17.57 8.72
CA ALA A 53 17.95 -16.84 7.82
C ALA A 53 17.23 -15.70 7.08
N LEU A 54 16.00 -15.94 6.60
CA LEU A 54 15.17 -14.92 5.98
C LEU A 54 14.75 -13.82 6.97
N SER A 55 14.36 -14.15 8.19
CA SER A 55 14.05 -13.13 9.21
C SER A 55 15.28 -12.28 9.54
N GLU A 56 16.45 -12.90 9.72
CA GLU A 56 17.70 -12.19 9.96
C GLU A 56 18.01 -11.20 8.81
N ALA A 57 17.90 -11.66 7.55
CA ALA A 57 18.06 -10.79 6.39
C ALA A 57 17.02 -9.65 6.36
N GLY A 58 15.78 -9.92 6.76
CA GLY A 58 14.71 -8.92 6.90
C GLY A 58 14.99 -7.88 7.98
N ARG A 59 15.50 -8.29 9.15
CA ARG A 59 15.92 -7.38 10.22
C ARG A 59 17.10 -6.50 9.79
N GLN A 60 18.07 -7.07 9.08
CA GLN A 60 19.17 -6.31 8.48
C GLN A 60 18.68 -5.31 7.42
N LEU A 61 17.66 -5.68 6.62
CA LEU A 61 17.05 -4.80 5.63
C LEU A 61 16.42 -3.58 6.32
N LEU A 62 15.61 -3.80 7.35
CA LEU A 62 14.96 -2.74 8.12
C LEU A 62 16.01 -1.80 8.75
N ALA A 63 17.05 -2.36 9.37
CA ALA A 63 18.14 -1.57 9.96
C ALA A 63 18.91 -0.75 8.92
N THR A 64 19.13 -1.31 7.72
CA THR A 64 19.81 -0.60 6.63
C THR A 64 18.97 0.56 6.11
N VAL A 65 17.65 0.39 6.01
CA VAL A 65 16.74 1.47 5.63
C VAL A 65 16.68 2.57 6.69
N ASP A 66 16.63 2.23 7.98
CA ASP A 66 16.70 3.23 9.05
C ASP A 66 18.02 4.02 8.99
N ALA A 67 19.14 3.34 8.71
CA ALA A 67 20.43 4.00 8.53
C ALA A 67 20.47 4.92 7.29
N TYR A 68 19.80 4.55 6.20
CA TYR A 68 19.63 5.41 5.01
C TYR A 68 18.82 6.67 5.34
N LEU A 69 17.70 6.53 6.05
CA LEU A 69 16.84 7.66 6.41
C LEU A 69 17.53 8.62 7.39
N ALA A 70 18.38 8.10 8.29
CA ALA A 70 19.16 8.91 9.22
C ALA A 70 20.32 9.68 8.55
N ALA A 71 20.84 9.17 7.43
CA ALA A 71 21.94 9.80 6.70
C ALA A 71 21.74 9.70 5.17
N PRO A 72 20.87 10.54 4.59
CA PRO A 72 20.64 10.57 3.14
C PRO A 72 21.95 10.78 2.37
N GLY A 73 22.14 10.03 1.29
CA GLY A 73 23.37 10.05 0.48
C GLY A 73 24.48 9.12 0.97
N ARG A 74 24.31 8.43 2.13
CA ARG A 74 25.26 7.41 2.61
C ARG A 74 25.28 6.15 1.74
N TYR A 75 24.15 5.80 1.14
CA TYR A 75 23.98 4.59 0.34
C TYR A 75 23.72 4.96 -1.11
N ASP A 76 24.21 4.12 -2.02
CA ASP A 76 23.87 4.18 -3.43
C ASP A 76 22.35 3.97 -3.62
N GLU A 77 21.77 4.74 -4.53
CA GLU A 77 20.37 4.65 -4.91
C GLU A 77 20.00 3.26 -5.46
N GLU A 78 20.94 2.58 -6.11
CA GLU A 78 20.74 1.20 -6.55
C GLU A 78 20.55 0.24 -5.36
N ILE A 79 21.33 0.41 -4.28
CA ILE A 79 21.19 -0.42 -3.07
C ILE A 79 19.80 -0.23 -2.48
N ILE A 80 19.31 1.00 -2.41
CA ILE A 80 17.97 1.29 -1.88
C ILE A 80 16.87 0.71 -2.77
N ALA A 81 17.01 0.77 -4.10
CA ALA A 81 16.07 0.13 -5.02
C ALA A 81 16.00 -1.39 -4.80
N ARG A 82 17.16 -2.06 -4.64
CA ARG A 82 17.22 -3.51 -4.35
C ARG A 82 16.55 -3.84 -3.01
N LEU A 83 16.78 -3.05 -1.96
CA LEU A 83 16.13 -3.23 -0.66
C LEU A 83 14.61 -3.06 -0.76
N CYS A 84 14.12 -2.07 -1.50
CA CYS A 84 12.68 -1.87 -1.72
C CYS A 84 12.04 -3.08 -2.43
N PHE A 85 12.75 -3.65 -3.42
CA PHE A 85 12.27 -4.85 -4.12
C PHE A 85 12.20 -6.07 -3.19
N VAL A 86 13.23 -6.29 -2.36
CA VAL A 86 13.21 -7.38 -1.36
C VAL A 86 12.10 -7.15 -0.32
N ALA A 87 11.90 -5.92 0.14
CA ALA A 87 10.86 -5.55 1.10
C ALA A 87 9.44 -5.91 0.63
N ALA A 88 9.18 -5.87 -0.68
CA ALA A 88 7.89 -6.22 -1.25
C ALA A 88 7.47 -7.67 -0.93
N PHE A 89 8.43 -8.59 -0.83
CA PHE A 89 8.14 -9.99 -0.51
C PHE A 89 7.84 -10.20 0.98
N TYR A 90 8.42 -9.42 1.88
CA TYR A 90 8.03 -9.46 3.30
C TYR A 90 6.62 -8.93 3.49
N GLU A 91 6.24 -7.83 2.82
CA GLU A 91 4.85 -7.38 2.86
C GLU A 91 3.88 -8.40 2.23
N ASP A 92 4.26 -9.08 1.14
CA ASP A 92 3.43 -10.14 0.56
C ASP A 92 3.15 -11.27 1.57
N ILE A 93 4.15 -11.64 2.40
CA ILE A 93 3.98 -12.59 3.50
C ILE A 93 2.97 -12.06 4.53
N ALA A 94 3.10 -10.81 4.97
CA ALA A 94 2.19 -10.22 5.95
C ALA A 94 0.75 -10.15 5.46
N ARG A 95 0.55 -9.75 4.20
CA ARG A 95 -0.80 -9.58 3.62
C ARG A 95 -1.47 -10.89 3.25
N ASN A 96 -0.70 -11.89 2.80
CA ASN A 96 -1.27 -13.10 2.22
C ASN A 96 -1.01 -14.37 3.02
N GLY A 97 -0.20 -14.30 4.09
CA GLY A 97 0.14 -15.46 4.90
C GLY A 97 0.75 -16.60 4.08
N ARG A 98 1.59 -16.28 3.08
CA ARG A 98 2.22 -17.29 2.22
C ARG A 98 3.48 -16.77 1.55
N ILE A 99 4.40 -17.69 1.25
CA ILE A 99 5.45 -17.47 0.23
C ILE A 99 4.95 -18.08 -1.08
N ARG A 100 4.80 -17.25 -2.10
CA ARG A 100 4.32 -17.68 -3.43
C ARG A 100 5.40 -18.49 -4.15
N ARG A 101 4.99 -19.42 -5.00
CA ARG A 101 5.87 -20.32 -5.78
C ARG A 101 6.97 -19.59 -6.57
N PHE A 102 6.70 -18.39 -7.04
CA PHE A 102 7.63 -17.59 -7.84
C PHE A 102 8.28 -16.43 -7.07
N SER A 103 8.13 -16.41 -5.74
CA SER A 103 8.82 -15.44 -4.89
C SER A 103 10.33 -15.69 -4.93
N MET A 104 11.12 -14.60 -4.92
CA MET A 104 12.57 -14.70 -4.80
C MET A 104 13.02 -15.39 -3.51
N LEU A 105 12.16 -15.43 -2.48
CA LEU A 105 12.46 -16.06 -1.21
C LEU A 105 12.44 -17.60 -1.28
N THR A 106 11.91 -18.19 -2.37
CA THR A 106 11.81 -19.64 -2.54
C THR A 106 13.16 -20.33 -2.78
N THR A 107 14.19 -19.60 -3.21
CA THR A 107 15.54 -20.12 -3.42
C THR A 107 16.44 -19.99 -2.19
N ALA A 108 15.90 -19.45 -1.09
CA ALA A 108 16.66 -19.24 0.13
C ALA A 108 17.10 -20.56 0.77
N THR A 109 18.26 -20.52 1.41
CA THR A 109 18.85 -21.60 2.18
C THR A 109 19.11 -21.14 3.62
N ARG A 110 19.56 -22.05 4.49
CA ARG A 110 19.91 -21.74 5.88
C ARG A 110 21.07 -20.75 6.03
N THR A 111 21.81 -20.47 4.95
CA THR A 111 22.92 -19.51 4.95
C THR A 111 22.55 -18.22 4.21
N THR A 112 21.29 -18.07 3.77
CA THR A 112 20.89 -16.90 2.99
C THR A 112 21.07 -15.61 3.75
N THR A 113 21.72 -14.65 3.09
CA THR A 113 21.99 -13.32 3.65
C THR A 113 21.24 -12.22 2.91
N LEU A 114 21.15 -11.03 3.50
CA LEU A 114 20.60 -9.86 2.80
C LEU A 114 21.38 -9.54 1.52
N ALA A 115 22.72 -9.66 1.55
CA ALA A 115 23.55 -9.40 0.39
C ALA A 115 23.25 -10.36 -0.78
N GLU A 116 22.98 -11.63 -0.50
CA GLU A 116 22.56 -12.59 -1.52
C GLU A 116 21.17 -12.26 -2.06
N LEU A 117 20.22 -11.88 -1.21
CA LEU A 117 18.88 -11.47 -1.64
C LEU A 117 18.94 -10.22 -2.54
N THR A 118 19.69 -9.18 -2.14
CA THR A 118 19.80 -7.95 -2.94
C THR A 118 20.57 -8.19 -4.23
N ALA A 119 21.59 -9.04 -4.25
CA ALA A 119 22.31 -9.43 -5.47
C ALA A 119 21.42 -10.21 -6.45
N ALA A 120 20.47 -11.01 -5.94
CA ALA A 120 19.50 -11.76 -6.74
C ALA A 120 18.38 -10.90 -7.34
N VAL A 121 18.27 -9.62 -6.98
CA VAL A 121 17.28 -8.70 -7.56
C VAL A 121 17.54 -8.55 -9.07
N PRO A 122 16.55 -8.85 -9.93
CA PRO A 122 16.72 -8.75 -11.37
C PRO A 122 17.00 -7.33 -11.85
N THR A 123 17.86 -7.16 -12.86
CA THR A 123 18.20 -5.85 -13.43
C THR A 123 16.98 -5.08 -13.91
N TYR A 124 15.99 -5.76 -14.52
CA TYR A 124 14.77 -5.09 -14.98
C TYR A 124 14.01 -4.38 -13.86
N ALA A 125 14.09 -4.90 -12.63
CA ALA A 125 13.41 -4.30 -11.49
C ALA A 125 14.10 -3.01 -11.05
N ILE A 126 15.42 -3.01 -11.09
CA ILE A 126 16.25 -1.85 -10.77
C ILE A 126 16.02 -0.76 -11.81
N ASP A 127 16.04 -1.12 -13.09
CA ASP A 127 15.80 -0.20 -14.20
C ASP A 127 14.39 0.43 -14.11
N ASP A 128 13.35 -0.36 -13.81
CA ASP A 128 11.98 0.14 -13.65
C ASP A 128 11.84 1.08 -12.44
N ILE A 129 12.43 0.72 -11.29
CA ILE A 129 12.42 1.57 -10.09
C ILE A 129 13.19 2.88 -10.34
N ALA A 130 14.36 2.81 -10.99
CA ALA A 130 15.17 3.98 -11.31
C ALA A 130 14.44 4.92 -12.29
N ALA A 131 13.85 4.38 -13.36
CA ALA A 131 13.09 5.15 -14.33
C ALA A 131 11.91 5.91 -13.68
N GLN A 132 11.18 5.23 -12.80
CA GLN A 132 10.03 5.86 -12.11
C GLN A 132 10.46 6.84 -11.02
N THR A 133 11.56 6.58 -10.33
CA THR A 133 12.14 7.54 -9.38
C THR A 133 12.55 8.81 -10.11
N HIS A 134 13.18 8.70 -11.29
CA HIS A 134 13.53 9.84 -12.12
C HIS A 134 12.30 10.63 -12.60
N LEU A 135 11.22 9.96 -13.03
CA LEU A 135 9.96 10.63 -13.36
C LEU A 135 9.37 11.38 -12.17
N ALA A 136 9.46 10.80 -10.97
CA ALA A 136 9.00 11.43 -9.74
C ALA A 136 9.84 12.65 -9.36
N GLU A 137 11.08 12.76 -9.84
CA GLU A 137 11.97 13.85 -9.42
C GLU A 137 11.40 15.22 -9.69
N ARG A 138 10.82 15.38 -10.88
CA ARG A 138 10.21 16.64 -11.31
C ARG A 138 8.81 16.81 -10.74
N ALA A 139 7.97 15.79 -10.87
CA ALA A 139 6.56 15.89 -10.49
C ALA A 139 6.37 16.09 -8.98
N LEU A 140 7.19 15.44 -8.15
CA LEU A 140 7.05 15.45 -6.70
C LEU A 140 8.07 16.36 -5.99
N ALA A 141 8.97 17.04 -6.72
CA ALA A 141 9.95 17.96 -6.14
C ALA A 141 9.34 18.99 -5.17
N PRO A 142 8.26 19.72 -5.53
CA PRO A 142 7.65 20.68 -4.62
C PRO A 142 7.13 20.04 -3.32
N LEU A 143 6.60 18.83 -3.42
CA LEU A 143 6.06 18.09 -2.28
C LEU A 143 7.18 17.54 -1.38
N ARG A 144 8.33 17.15 -1.95
CA ARG A 144 9.51 16.75 -1.18
C ARG A 144 10.15 17.92 -0.43
N ALA A 145 10.04 19.14 -0.96
CA ALA A 145 10.54 20.35 -0.31
C ALA A 145 9.70 20.82 0.89
N LEU A 146 8.51 20.25 1.11
CA LEU A 146 7.69 20.52 2.31
C LEU A 146 8.46 20.20 3.60
N PRO A 147 8.16 20.84 4.74
CA PRO A 147 8.80 20.49 6.01
C PRO A 147 8.44 19.05 6.42
N PRO A 148 9.31 18.31 7.15
CA PRO A 148 9.07 16.91 7.52
C PRO A 148 7.71 16.64 8.17
N LYS A 149 7.25 17.55 9.05
CA LYS A 149 5.94 17.45 9.73
C LYS A 149 4.73 17.49 8.80
N ALA A 150 4.90 18.00 7.58
CA ALA A 150 3.85 18.10 6.58
C ALA A 150 3.89 16.94 5.57
N ARG A 151 4.79 15.97 5.75
CA ARG A 151 4.94 14.79 4.90
C ARG A 151 4.63 13.54 5.71
N VAL A 152 3.37 13.12 5.69
CA VAL A 152 2.92 11.89 6.36
C VAL A 152 2.83 10.79 5.31
N CYS A 153 3.55 9.70 5.53
CA CYS A 153 3.51 8.51 4.70
C CYS A 153 2.69 7.43 5.40
N GLY A 154 1.79 6.76 4.68
CA GLY A 154 0.88 5.78 5.25
C GLY A 154 0.01 6.34 6.39
N PRO A 155 -0.69 7.49 6.21
CA PRO A 155 -1.62 8.00 7.21
C PRO A 155 -2.67 6.94 7.61
N ILE A 156 -3.00 6.90 8.89
CA ILE A 156 -4.13 6.15 9.42
C ILE A 156 -5.17 7.18 9.85
N PHE A 157 -6.39 7.04 9.36
CA PHE A 157 -7.48 7.95 9.65
C PHE A 157 -8.28 7.46 10.86
N ALA A 158 -8.98 8.38 11.53
CA ALA A 158 -9.89 8.02 12.61
C ALA A 158 -10.97 6.99 12.18
N GLY A 159 -11.40 7.05 10.92
CA GLY A 159 -12.35 6.08 10.35
C GLY A 159 -11.73 4.79 9.80
N SER A 160 -10.40 4.64 9.76
CA SER A 160 -9.77 3.48 9.12
C SER A 160 -10.25 2.15 9.70
N ASP A 161 -10.47 2.08 11.02
CA ASP A 161 -10.95 0.86 11.69
C ASP A 161 -12.40 0.51 11.32
N ASP A 162 -13.25 1.50 11.03
CA ASP A 162 -14.66 1.31 10.69
C ASP A 162 -14.83 0.55 9.35
N ILE A 163 -13.78 0.45 8.53
CA ILE A 163 -13.75 -0.30 7.28
C ILE A 163 -12.78 -1.50 7.29
N GLY A 164 -12.28 -1.89 8.46
CA GLY A 164 -11.35 -3.01 8.62
C GLY A 164 -9.90 -2.68 8.23
N GLY A 165 -9.55 -1.41 8.28
CA GLY A 165 -8.24 -0.87 7.93
C GLY A 165 -8.27 -0.12 6.60
N ALA A 166 -7.63 1.06 6.60
CA ALA A 166 -7.31 1.80 5.40
C ALA A 166 -6.08 2.69 5.63
N ASP A 167 -5.15 2.61 4.69
CA ASP A 167 -3.96 3.41 4.59
C ASP A 167 -3.96 4.08 3.20
N ALA A 168 -3.99 5.41 3.18
CA ALA A 168 -3.64 6.14 1.98
C ALA A 168 -2.12 6.18 1.84
N ASP A 169 -1.59 6.49 0.67
CA ASP A 169 -0.14 6.51 0.51
C ASP A 169 0.48 7.74 1.19
N TYR A 170 -0.06 8.95 0.96
CA TYR A 170 0.52 10.18 1.48
C TYR A 170 -0.50 11.26 1.87
N ILE A 171 -0.19 12.00 2.96
CA ILE A 171 -0.63 13.39 3.17
C ILE A 171 0.59 14.31 3.03
N LEU A 172 0.52 15.26 2.09
CA LEU A 172 1.61 16.17 1.73
C LEU A 172 1.12 17.63 1.80
N GLY A 173 1.12 18.22 3.01
CA GLY A 173 0.70 19.60 3.23
C GLY A 173 -0.75 19.89 2.80
N GLY A 174 -1.70 19.11 3.32
CA GLY A 174 -3.14 19.21 2.99
C GLY A 174 -3.54 18.46 1.70
N LEU A 175 -2.57 17.93 0.93
CA LEU A 175 -2.84 17.06 -0.22
C LEU A 175 -2.90 15.59 0.20
N LEU A 176 -4.05 14.94 0.02
CA LEU A 176 -4.17 13.48 0.02
C LEU A 176 -3.74 12.95 -1.35
N LEU A 177 -2.65 12.20 -1.41
CA LEU A 177 -2.08 11.67 -2.66
C LEU A 177 -2.03 10.14 -2.63
N ASP A 178 -2.55 9.52 -3.68
CA ASP A 178 -2.50 8.08 -3.92
C ASP A 178 -1.67 7.80 -5.19
N CYS A 179 -0.71 6.86 -5.08
CA CYS A 179 0.27 6.53 -6.09
C CYS A 179 -0.13 5.24 -6.81
N LYS A 180 -0.27 5.31 -8.14
CA LYS A 180 -0.62 4.17 -8.98
C LYS A 180 0.51 3.80 -9.93
N ALA A 181 1.12 2.66 -9.67
CA ALA A 181 2.09 2.03 -10.57
C ALA A 181 1.36 1.14 -11.59
N THR A 182 0.68 1.74 -12.59
CA THR A 182 -0.02 1.00 -13.65
C THR A 182 0.64 1.16 -15.02
N THR A 183 0.71 0.06 -15.78
CA THR A 183 1.10 0.09 -17.21
C THR A 183 -0.07 0.46 -18.13
N HIS A 184 -1.30 0.48 -17.60
CA HIS A 184 -2.53 0.77 -18.33
C HIS A 184 -3.27 1.95 -17.68
N PRO A 185 -2.75 3.19 -17.78
CA PRO A 185 -3.33 4.35 -17.09
C PRO A 185 -4.76 4.67 -17.57
N ARG A 186 -5.14 4.26 -18.78
CA ARG A 186 -6.51 4.42 -19.32
C ARG A 186 -7.54 3.54 -18.61
N ASN A 187 -7.10 2.55 -17.83
CA ASN A 187 -7.97 1.67 -17.06
C ASN A 187 -8.26 2.21 -15.65
N LEU A 188 -7.58 3.28 -15.24
CA LEU A 188 -7.94 3.99 -14.02
C LEU A 188 -9.33 4.58 -14.19
N GLY A 189 -10.17 4.39 -13.20
CA GLY A 189 -11.55 4.79 -13.34
C GLY A 189 -12.24 4.88 -11.99
N ARG A 190 -13.46 4.39 -11.97
CA ARG A 190 -14.40 4.62 -10.88
C ARG A 190 -13.88 4.13 -9.52
N ASN A 191 -13.14 3.02 -9.50
CA ASN A 191 -12.68 2.43 -8.24
C ASN A 191 -11.62 3.30 -7.55
N GLU A 192 -10.63 3.79 -8.30
CA GLU A 192 -9.56 4.63 -7.74
C GLU A 192 -10.09 6.00 -7.31
N ILE A 193 -11.02 6.56 -8.07
CA ILE A 193 -11.69 7.81 -7.70
C ILE A 193 -12.51 7.63 -6.41
N TYR A 194 -13.28 6.55 -6.29
CA TYR A 194 -14.03 6.28 -5.06
C TYR A 194 -13.15 5.89 -3.88
N GLN A 195 -11.98 5.29 -4.11
CA GLN A 195 -11.00 5.04 -3.07
C GLN A 195 -10.46 6.36 -2.50
N LEU A 196 -10.08 7.31 -3.36
CA LEU A 196 -9.69 8.66 -2.93
C LEU A 196 -10.79 9.37 -2.15
N ALA A 197 -12.04 9.27 -2.62
CA ALA A 197 -13.20 9.82 -1.90
C ALA A 197 -13.36 9.17 -0.52
N GLY A 198 -13.21 7.85 -0.43
CA GLY A 198 -13.22 7.13 0.83
C GLY A 198 -12.18 7.66 1.81
N TYR A 199 -10.91 7.72 1.40
CA TYR A 199 -9.84 8.26 2.23
C TYR A 199 -10.09 9.69 2.71
N LEU A 200 -10.56 10.58 1.82
CA LEU A 200 -10.93 11.95 2.16
C LEU A 200 -12.01 12.01 3.26
N LEU A 201 -12.98 11.10 3.20
CA LEU A 201 -14.10 11.04 4.13
C LEU A 201 -13.77 10.33 5.46
N LEU A 202 -12.71 9.52 5.52
CA LEU A 202 -12.28 8.82 6.75
C LEU A 202 -11.54 9.73 7.73
N ASP A 203 -11.03 10.88 7.28
CA ASP A 203 -10.42 11.92 8.11
C ASP A 203 -11.50 12.71 8.89
N TYR A 204 -12.25 12.02 9.74
CA TYR A 204 -13.47 12.52 10.38
C TYR A 204 -13.29 13.83 11.14
N ASP A 205 -12.15 13.97 11.81
CA ASP A 205 -11.87 15.07 12.72
C ASP A 205 -10.97 16.14 12.06
N ASP A 206 -10.81 16.08 10.73
CA ASP A 206 -9.97 16.97 9.93
C ASP A 206 -8.51 17.05 10.43
N GLN A 207 -7.99 15.92 10.92
CA GLN A 207 -6.67 15.82 11.52
C GLN A 207 -5.57 16.25 10.55
N TYR A 208 -5.77 15.96 9.27
CA TYR A 208 -4.80 16.21 8.21
C TYR A 208 -5.07 17.49 7.42
N SER A 209 -6.17 18.21 7.75
CA SER A 209 -6.60 19.44 7.05
C SER A 209 -6.60 19.27 5.53
N ILE A 210 -7.21 18.17 5.06
CA ILE A 210 -7.17 17.77 3.64
C ILE A 210 -8.01 18.72 2.80
N ASP A 211 -7.34 19.59 2.04
CA ASP A 211 -7.96 20.56 1.14
C ASP A 211 -7.88 20.15 -0.34
N ARG A 212 -7.00 19.19 -0.67
CA ARG A 212 -6.76 18.71 -2.02
C ARG A 212 -6.63 17.20 -2.04
N VAL A 213 -7.02 16.60 -3.16
CA VAL A 213 -6.81 15.18 -3.43
C VAL A 213 -6.10 15.00 -4.76
N GLY A 214 -5.35 13.91 -4.92
CA GLY A 214 -4.64 13.67 -6.16
C GLY A 214 -4.24 12.23 -6.41
N LEU A 215 -3.91 11.97 -7.67
CA LEU A 215 -3.29 10.73 -8.13
C LEU A 215 -1.91 11.03 -8.70
N TYR A 216 -0.93 10.20 -8.34
CA TYR A 216 0.36 10.17 -9.01
C TYR A 216 0.55 8.86 -9.78
N LEU A 217 0.76 8.98 -11.09
CA LEU A 217 0.95 7.85 -12.00
C LEU A 217 2.45 7.61 -12.20
N SER A 218 3.05 6.76 -11.38
CA SER A 218 4.51 6.64 -11.27
C SER A 218 5.19 6.24 -12.58
N ARG A 219 4.55 5.39 -13.38
CA ARG A 219 5.05 4.97 -14.71
C ARG A 219 4.92 6.02 -15.80
N GLN A 220 4.09 7.04 -15.60
CA GLN A 220 3.88 8.12 -16.56
C GLN A 220 4.45 9.46 -16.07
N GLY A 221 4.85 9.57 -14.80
CA GLY A 221 5.24 10.84 -14.18
C GLY A 221 4.08 11.84 -14.06
N GLY A 222 2.84 11.39 -14.21
CA GLY A 222 1.66 12.25 -14.23
C GLY A 222 1.16 12.53 -12.81
N LEU A 223 1.08 13.80 -12.43
CA LEU A 223 0.47 14.25 -11.18
C LEU A 223 -0.84 14.98 -11.49
N ILE A 224 -1.95 14.49 -10.95
CA ILE A 224 -3.28 15.07 -11.12
C ILE A 224 -3.78 15.46 -9.74
N ILE A 225 -4.17 16.71 -9.57
CA ILE A 225 -4.64 17.27 -8.29
C ILE A 225 -5.96 17.99 -8.52
N TRP A 226 -6.87 17.84 -7.57
CA TRP A 226 -8.12 18.59 -7.48
C TRP A 226 -8.24 19.24 -6.12
N ASP A 227 -8.91 20.38 -6.08
CA ASP A 227 -9.50 20.89 -4.85
C ASP A 227 -10.50 19.87 -4.31
N ALA A 228 -10.47 19.57 -3.00
CA ALA A 228 -11.32 18.55 -2.40
C ALA A 228 -12.81 18.85 -2.62
N SER A 229 -13.18 20.14 -2.58
CA SER A 229 -14.55 20.58 -2.84
C SER A 229 -14.95 20.38 -4.31
N GLU A 230 -14.05 20.63 -5.26
CA GLU A 230 -14.29 20.43 -6.70
C GLU A 230 -14.38 18.95 -7.03
N PHE A 231 -13.50 18.14 -6.45
CA PHE A 231 -13.51 16.70 -6.58
C PHE A 231 -14.85 16.09 -6.16
N LEU A 232 -15.34 16.45 -4.97
CA LEU A 232 -16.63 15.98 -4.46
C LEU A 232 -17.82 16.49 -5.30
N ARG A 233 -17.75 17.73 -5.81
CA ARG A 233 -18.74 18.24 -6.78
C ARG A 233 -18.74 17.44 -8.07
N GLY A 234 -17.57 17.06 -8.58
CA GLY A 234 -17.42 16.17 -9.73
C GLY A 234 -18.05 14.79 -9.52
N LEU A 235 -18.09 14.33 -8.27
CA LEU A 235 -18.81 13.11 -7.86
C LEU A 235 -20.32 13.30 -7.64
N GLY A 236 -20.82 14.53 -7.76
CA GLY A 236 -22.23 14.89 -7.62
C GLY A 236 -22.64 15.41 -6.25
N SER A 237 -21.69 15.61 -5.32
CA SER A 237 -22.03 16.18 -4.01
C SER A 237 -22.18 17.69 -4.06
N THR A 238 -23.26 18.20 -3.47
CA THR A 238 -23.43 19.62 -3.11
C THR A 238 -23.20 19.87 -1.62
N THR A 239 -22.99 18.81 -0.84
CA THR A 239 -22.84 18.87 0.61
C THR A 239 -21.39 19.22 0.98
N PRO A 240 -21.15 20.17 1.92
CA PRO A 240 -19.81 20.48 2.39
C PRO A 240 -19.07 19.27 2.99
N LEU A 241 -17.74 19.23 2.83
CA LEU A 241 -16.90 18.11 3.29
C LEU A 241 -17.09 17.75 4.77
N PRO A 242 -17.14 18.70 5.74
CA PRO A 242 -17.34 18.33 7.15
C PRO A 242 -18.64 17.56 7.40
N GLU A 243 -19.72 17.97 6.73
CA GLU A 243 -21.03 17.31 6.82
C GLU A 243 -21.00 15.92 6.17
N LEU A 244 -20.31 15.77 5.02
CA LEU A 244 -20.12 14.46 4.40
C LEU A 244 -19.33 13.50 5.29
N ARG A 245 -18.27 13.96 5.95
CA ARG A 245 -17.50 13.16 6.91
C ARG A 245 -18.37 12.66 8.06
N HIS A 246 -19.23 13.53 8.60
CA HIS A 246 -20.18 13.14 9.65
C HIS A 246 -21.16 12.08 9.16
N ARG A 247 -21.83 12.31 8.02
CA ARG A 247 -22.76 11.33 7.43
C ARG A 247 -22.10 10.00 7.08
N PHE A 248 -20.86 10.04 6.60
CA PHE A 248 -20.11 8.83 6.25
C PHE A 248 -19.77 8.00 7.49
N ARG A 249 -19.32 8.66 8.57
CA ARG A 249 -19.11 8.05 9.89
C ARG A 249 -20.37 7.39 10.42
N ASP A 250 -21.49 8.10 10.43
CA ASP A 250 -22.77 7.57 10.93
C ASP A 250 -23.21 6.36 10.10
N HIS A 251 -23.12 6.46 8.77
CA HIS A 251 -23.46 5.38 7.87
C HIS A 251 -22.63 4.11 8.11
N LEU A 252 -21.31 4.24 8.28
CA LEU A 252 -20.45 3.08 8.54
C LEU A 252 -20.77 2.41 9.88
N ARG A 253 -21.09 3.21 10.90
CA ARG A 253 -21.49 2.71 12.22
C ARG A 253 -22.86 2.03 12.19
N ASP A 254 -23.82 2.59 11.46
CA ASP A 254 -25.13 1.96 11.27
C ASP A 254 -24.99 0.61 10.56
N VAL A 255 -24.20 0.56 9.49
CA VAL A 255 -23.91 -0.69 8.78
C VAL A 255 -23.24 -1.71 9.70
N ALA A 256 -22.29 -1.30 10.55
CA ALA A 256 -21.65 -2.20 11.51
C ALA A 256 -22.65 -2.73 12.55
N ASN A 257 -23.58 -1.89 13.01
CA ASN A 257 -24.62 -2.26 13.97
C ASN A 257 -25.66 -3.22 13.35
N GLU A 258 -26.05 -2.99 12.10
CA GLU A 258 -26.99 -3.85 11.36
C GLU A 258 -26.42 -5.26 11.08
N HIS A 259 -25.10 -5.37 10.89
CA HIS A 259 -24.45 -6.63 10.53
C HIS A 259 -23.84 -7.39 11.72
N GLY A 260 -23.92 -6.84 12.94
CA GLY A 260 -23.32 -7.40 14.15
C GLY A 260 -21.78 -7.50 14.08
N PRO A 261 -21.08 -7.88 15.17
CA PRO A 261 -19.65 -8.18 15.08
C PRO A 261 -19.47 -9.31 14.06
N ARG A 262 -18.70 -9.06 12.99
CA ARG A 262 -18.34 -10.12 12.03
C ARG A 262 -17.69 -11.25 12.81
N SER A 263 -18.42 -12.35 12.98
CA SER A 263 -17.90 -13.61 13.49
C SER A 263 -16.64 -13.96 12.69
N THR A 264 -15.59 -14.37 13.40
CA THR A 264 -14.41 -15.00 12.82
C THR A 264 -14.81 -16.01 11.74
N PRO A 265 -14.09 -16.07 10.60
CA PRO A 265 -14.42 -17.02 9.56
C PRO A 265 -14.34 -18.44 10.15
N PRO A 266 -15.33 -19.31 9.87
CA PRO A 266 -15.29 -20.68 10.35
C PRO A 266 -14.07 -21.40 9.77
N THR A 267 -13.44 -22.24 10.60
CA THR A 267 -12.38 -23.18 10.19
C THR A 267 -12.81 -23.92 8.93
N PRO A 268 -11.96 -24.06 7.89
CA PRO A 268 -12.37 -24.71 6.65
C PRO A 268 -12.69 -26.19 6.92
N GLN A 269 -13.96 -26.56 6.83
CA GLN A 269 -14.35 -27.95 6.61
C GLN A 269 -14.07 -28.33 5.16
N ALA A 270 -13.69 -29.59 4.96
CA ALA A 270 -13.26 -30.13 3.67
C ALA A 270 -14.29 -29.91 2.54
N PRO A 271 -13.85 -29.71 1.29
CA PRO A 271 -14.75 -29.33 0.20
C PRO A 271 -15.61 -30.50 -0.27
N GLU A 272 -16.93 -30.32 -0.21
CA GLU A 272 -17.89 -31.07 -1.04
C GLU A 272 -17.93 -30.52 -2.48
N PRO A 273 -18.28 -31.35 -3.48
CA PRO A 273 -18.18 -30.99 -4.89
C PRO A 273 -19.21 -29.91 -5.30
N ALA A 274 -18.75 -28.97 -6.11
CA ALA A 274 -19.41 -27.72 -6.46
C ALA A 274 -20.68 -27.88 -7.30
N ALA A 275 -21.76 -27.21 -6.87
CA ALA A 275 -22.86 -26.78 -7.73
C ALA A 275 -22.54 -25.40 -8.35
N PRO A 276 -23.06 -25.07 -9.55
CA PRO A 276 -22.70 -23.84 -10.27
C PRO A 276 -23.13 -22.57 -9.52
N ALA A 277 -22.16 -21.67 -9.33
CA ALA A 277 -22.31 -20.43 -8.57
C ALA A 277 -23.25 -19.43 -9.26
N SER A 278 -24.23 -18.91 -8.51
CA SER A 278 -24.99 -17.71 -8.88
C SER A 278 -24.11 -16.45 -8.75
N PRO A 279 -24.33 -15.41 -9.57
CA PRO A 279 -23.52 -14.19 -9.55
C PRO A 279 -23.75 -13.37 -8.26
N PRO A 280 -22.72 -12.67 -7.75
CA PRO A 280 -22.81 -11.89 -6.51
C PRO A 280 -23.65 -10.60 -6.69
N PRO A 281 -24.28 -10.08 -5.62
CA PRO A 281 -25.09 -8.87 -5.69
C PRO A 281 -24.24 -7.62 -5.97
N HIS A 282 -24.82 -6.71 -6.74
CA HIS A 282 -24.19 -5.46 -7.22
C HIS A 282 -23.85 -4.48 -6.08
N ARG A 283 -22.59 -4.02 -6.03
CA ARG A 283 -22.02 -2.97 -5.14
C ARG A 283 -22.53 -1.53 -5.42
N SER A 284 -23.69 -1.35 -6.05
CA SER A 284 -24.17 -0.03 -6.50
C SER A 284 -24.92 0.79 -5.44
N SER A 285 -25.28 0.22 -4.28
CA SER A 285 -26.20 0.87 -3.33
C SER A 285 -25.56 1.89 -2.37
N LEU A 286 -24.26 1.79 -2.09
CA LEU A 286 -23.54 2.69 -1.17
C LEU A 286 -23.45 4.12 -1.71
N TRP A 287 -23.09 4.24 -2.98
CA TRP A 287 -22.83 5.53 -3.63
C TRP A 287 -24.10 6.30 -3.98
N SER A 288 -25.20 5.61 -4.28
CA SER A 288 -26.52 6.21 -4.48
C SER A 288 -27.04 6.91 -3.22
N ARG A 289 -26.80 6.35 -2.04
CA ARG A 289 -27.25 6.92 -0.76
C ARG A 289 -26.45 8.17 -0.36
N LEU A 290 -25.17 8.24 -0.69
CA LEU A 290 -24.30 9.37 -0.35
C LEU A 290 -24.36 10.51 -1.38
N PHE A 291 -24.57 10.21 -2.66
CA PHE A 291 -24.51 11.19 -3.75
C PHE A 291 -25.85 11.42 -4.48
N GLY A 292 -26.96 10.90 -3.96
CA GLY A 292 -28.31 11.24 -4.42
C GLY A 292 -28.54 10.95 -5.91
N ARG A 293 -28.35 9.69 -6.32
CA ARG A 293 -28.87 9.17 -7.60
C ARG A 293 -29.70 7.92 -7.38
#